data_AF-A0A956Y353-F1
#
_entry.id   AF-A0A956Y353-F1
#
_cell.length_a   1.000
_cell.length_b   1.000
_cell.length_c   1.000
_cell.angle_alpha   90.00
_cell.angle_beta   90.00
_cell.angle_gamma   90.00
#
_symmetry.space_group_name_H-M   'P 1'
#
loop_
_entity.id
_entity.type
_entity.pdbx_description
1 polymer ?
#
loop_
_entity_poly.entity_id
_entity_poly.type
_entity_poly.pdbx_seq_one_letter_code
_entity_poly.pdbx_strand_id
1 'polypeptide(L)'
;MADLQRAMPVSLPTLRKAIQELTNERWIRVVGQADANGGRPAMLFGIDDTRYLLVGVHIQLPGLRLITSDLNGQVMHEETLFERIRPTPNEVIEAIETYVSEIRSCYPNQQLVGLGIAAPGFTHPITGDIISVGRVPGWDDFPICQRLQNSLGIPAVIANDVDCMAFAEFHESGRSFTENFIFVGLDEGVKISMFLNGALYKGSFGNTGLIRTKFLH
;
A
#
# COMPACT_ATOMS: atom_id res chain seq x y z
N MET A 1 1.93 -11.19 24.36
CA MET A 1 0.68 -11.98 24.57
C MET A 1 -0.30 -11.29 25.50
N ALA A 2 0.09 -10.89 26.72
CA ALA A 2 -0.82 -10.22 27.66
C ALA A 2 -1.39 -8.91 27.08
N ASP A 3 -0.56 -8.08 26.45
CA ASP A 3 -1.03 -6.82 25.86
C ASP A 3 -1.92 -7.03 24.64
N LEU A 4 -1.60 -8.00 23.77
CA LEU A 4 -2.47 -8.40 22.66
C LEU A 4 -3.84 -8.90 23.13
N GLN A 5 -3.89 -9.65 24.23
CA GLN A 5 -5.15 -10.12 24.82
C GLN A 5 -5.97 -8.98 25.44
N ARG A 6 -5.33 -7.92 25.96
CA ARG A 6 -6.03 -6.71 26.43
C ARG A 6 -6.54 -5.85 25.27
N ALA A 7 -5.80 -5.81 24.17
CA ALA A 7 -6.12 -4.99 23.01
C ALA A 7 -7.17 -5.63 22.07
N MET A 8 -7.37 -6.94 22.15
CA MET A 8 -8.24 -7.67 21.23
C MET A 8 -9.33 -8.47 21.97
N PRO A 9 -10.59 -8.44 21.51
CA PRO A 9 -11.69 -9.19 22.10
C PRO A 9 -11.68 -10.67 21.65
N VAL A 10 -10.57 -11.39 21.88
CA VAL A 10 -10.40 -12.80 21.47
C VAL A 10 -9.92 -13.68 22.63
N SER A 11 -10.24 -14.97 22.58
CA SER A 11 -9.81 -15.92 23.61
C SER A 11 -8.30 -16.18 23.54
N LEU A 12 -7.67 -16.49 24.68
CA LEU A 12 -6.23 -16.81 24.74
C LEU A 12 -5.84 -18.03 23.85
N PRO A 13 -6.64 -19.12 23.78
CA PRO A 13 -6.38 -20.20 22.83
C PRO A 13 -6.39 -19.74 21.36
N THR A 14 -7.36 -18.90 20.97
CA THR A 14 -7.45 -18.35 19.61
C THR A 14 -6.22 -17.49 19.28
N LEU A 15 -5.84 -16.60 20.20
CA LEU A 15 -4.67 -15.75 20.03
C LEU A 15 -3.38 -16.57 19.89
N ARG A 16 -3.21 -17.61 20.71
CA ARG A 16 -2.04 -18.51 20.62
C ARG A 16 -1.99 -19.23 19.29
N LYS A 17 -3.14 -19.72 18.80
CA LYS A 17 -3.23 -20.38 17.50
C LYS A 17 -2.82 -19.43 16.36
N ALA A 18 -3.37 -18.22 16.34
CA ALA A 18 -3.04 -17.21 15.33
C ALA A 18 -1.54 -16.82 15.36
N ILE A 19 -0.97 -16.60 16.55
CA ILE A 19 0.47 -16.30 16.69
C ILE A 19 1.32 -17.47 16.20
N GLN A 20 0.93 -18.71 16.51
CA GLN A 20 1.65 -19.89 16.05
C GLN A 20 1.59 -20.02 14.52
N GLU A 21 0.42 -19.78 13.91
CA GLU A 21 0.23 -19.80 12.45
C GLU A 21 1.10 -18.73 11.79
N LEU A 22 1.02 -17.47 12.25
CA LEU A 22 1.84 -16.36 11.74
C LEU A 22 3.35 -16.61 11.92
N THR A 23 3.76 -17.26 13.00
CA THR A 23 5.17 -17.61 13.24
C THR A 23 5.63 -18.75 12.31
N ASN A 24 4.80 -19.78 12.14
CA ASN A 24 5.09 -20.91 11.24
C ASN A 24 5.18 -20.46 9.79
N GLU A 25 4.28 -19.56 9.38
CA GLU A 25 4.30 -18.93 8.06
C GLU A 25 5.38 -17.85 7.94
N ARG A 26 6.06 -17.48 9.03
CA ARG A 26 7.11 -16.45 9.04
C ARG A 26 6.62 -15.07 8.61
N TRP A 27 5.42 -14.70 9.03
CA TRP A 27 4.95 -13.30 9.02
C TRP A 27 5.47 -12.53 10.25
N ILE A 28 5.66 -13.24 11.37
CA ILE A 28 6.19 -12.68 12.61
C ILE A 28 7.33 -13.55 13.15
N ARG A 29 8.22 -12.93 13.93
CA ARG A 29 9.31 -13.60 14.66
C ARG A 29 9.44 -13.06 16.07
N VAL A 30 10.11 -13.81 16.93
CA VAL A 30 10.49 -13.32 18.27
C VAL A 30 11.62 -12.31 18.10
N VAL A 31 11.41 -11.09 18.60
CA VAL A 31 12.38 -9.98 18.53
C VAL A 31 13.02 -9.68 19.88
N GLY A 32 12.58 -10.32 20.95
CA GLY A 32 13.17 -10.17 22.28
C GLY A 32 12.30 -10.72 23.40
N GLN A 33 12.66 -10.35 24.63
CA GLN A 33 11.90 -10.63 25.85
C GLN A 33 11.68 -9.32 26.61
N ALA A 34 10.49 -9.15 27.18
CA ALA A 34 10.18 -8.02 28.05
C ALA A 34 10.87 -8.17 29.42
N ASP A 35 11.16 -7.05 30.07
CA ASP A 35 11.77 -7.02 31.39
C ASP A 35 10.95 -7.82 32.42
N ALA A 36 11.64 -8.63 33.22
CA ALA A 36 11.01 -9.59 34.12
C ALA A 36 10.67 -8.94 35.48
N ASN A 37 9.44 -8.45 35.64
CA ASN A 37 8.91 -8.00 36.94
C ASN A 37 8.26 -9.15 37.73
N GLY A 38 9.04 -10.19 38.06
CA GLY A 38 8.63 -11.25 39.00
C GLY A 38 7.92 -12.48 38.40
N GLY A 39 8.03 -12.72 37.09
CA GLY A 39 7.49 -13.90 36.40
C GLY A 39 8.29 -14.30 35.15
N ARG A 40 7.83 -15.32 34.40
CA ARG A 40 8.49 -15.74 33.14
C ARG A 40 8.48 -14.56 32.15
N PRO A 41 9.64 -14.14 31.62
CA PRO A 41 9.72 -13.03 30.68
C PRO A 41 8.77 -13.24 29.50
N ALA A 42 8.00 -12.22 29.15
CA ALA A 42 7.10 -12.27 28.02
C ALA A 42 7.89 -12.15 26.72
N MET A 43 7.63 -13.02 25.73
CA MET A 43 8.23 -12.90 24.41
C MET A 43 7.63 -11.70 23.66
N LEU A 44 8.50 -10.90 23.05
CA LEU A 44 8.15 -9.82 22.15
C LEU A 44 8.16 -10.37 20.72
N PHE A 45 7.08 -10.09 19.98
CA PHE A 45 6.94 -10.46 18.58
C PHE A 45 7.02 -9.22 17.72
N GLY A 46 7.70 -9.33 16.58
CA GLY A 46 7.76 -8.32 15.53
C GLY A 46 7.55 -8.96 14.17
N ILE A 47 7.41 -8.13 13.14
CA ILE A 47 7.30 -8.60 11.76
C ILE A 47 8.60 -9.33 11.35
N ASP A 48 8.47 -10.45 10.63
CA ASP A 48 9.62 -11.07 9.96
C ASP A 48 9.83 -10.40 8.59
N ASP A 49 10.71 -9.42 8.59
CA ASP A 49 11.14 -8.59 7.46
C ASP A 49 12.11 -9.30 6.51
N THR A 50 12.52 -10.54 6.82
CA THR A 50 13.58 -11.21 6.06
C THR A 50 13.07 -12.02 4.87
N ARG A 51 11.78 -12.38 4.87
CA ARG A 51 11.22 -13.36 3.92
C ARG A 51 10.42 -12.73 2.78
N TYR A 52 9.72 -11.65 3.07
CA TYR A 52 8.68 -11.13 2.19
C TYR A 52 9.02 -9.75 1.69
N LEU A 53 8.73 -9.55 0.40
CA LEU A 53 8.89 -8.27 -0.29
C LEU A 53 7.54 -7.76 -0.75
N LEU A 54 7.43 -6.45 -0.84
CA LEU A 54 6.31 -5.73 -1.45
C LEU A 54 6.83 -4.84 -2.56
N VAL A 55 6.03 -4.66 -3.62
CA VAL A 55 6.31 -3.68 -4.66
C VAL A 55 5.28 -2.55 -4.56
N GLY A 56 5.77 -1.31 -4.51
CA GLY A 56 4.98 -0.10 -4.60
C GLY A 56 5.14 0.53 -5.98
N VAL A 57 4.02 0.89 -6.60
CA VAL A 57 3.98 1.57 -7.90
C VAL A 57 3.25 2.90 -7.71
N HIS A 58 3.88 4.00 -8.09
CA HIS A 58 3.22 5.30 -8.18
C HIS A 58 3.19 5.76 -9.63
N ILE A 59 1.99 5.73 -10.21
CA ILE A 59 1.72 6.22 -11.57
C ILE A 59 1.50 7.72 -11.44
N GLN A 60 2.44 8.54 -11.91
CA GLN A 60 2.33 10.01 -11.84
C GLN A 60 2.61 10.54 -13.24
N LEU A 61 1.60 10.65 -14.10
CA LEU A 61 1.83 10.88 -15.53
C LEU A 61 2.14 12.37 -15.86
N PRO A 62 3.28 12.70 -16.52
CA PRO A 62 4.36 11.81 -16.97
C PRO A 62 5.26 11.37 -15.80
N GLY A 63 5.56 10.08 -15.73
CA GLY A 63 6.29 9.49 -14.61
C GLY A 63 5.70 8.18 -14.11
N LEU A 64 6.59 7.29 -13.70
CA LEU A 64 6.29 6.04 -13.01
C LEU A 64 7.40 5.80 -11.99
N ARG A 65 7.05 5.72 -10.71
CA ARG A 65 8.00 5.37 -9.65
C ARG A 65 7.70 3.97 -9.15
N LEU A 66 8.73 3.15 -9.05
CA LEU A 66 8.67 1.75 -8.64
C LEU A 66 9.60 1.56 -7.45
N ILE A 67 9.08 0.99 -6.37
CA ILE A 67 9.88 0.66 -5.19
C ILE A 67 9.67 -0.79 -4.81
N THR A 68 10.70 -1.40 -4.23
CA THR A 68 10.61 -2.67 -3.51
C THR A 68 10.96 -2.42 -2.06
N SER A 69 10.13 -2.90 -1.15
CA SER A 69 10.38 -2.81 0.29
C SER A 69 10.26 -4.17 0.98
N ASP A 70 10.86 -4.26 2.17
CA ASP A 70 10.48 -5.28 3.14
C ASP A 70 9.11 -4.96 3.78
N LEU A 71 8.68 -5.79 4.73
CA LEU A 71 7.42 -5.60 5.47
C LEU A 71 7.49 -4.50 6.55
N ASN A 72 8.67 -3.99 6.89
CA ASN A 72 8.83 -2.81 7.75
C ASN A 72 8.77 -1.50 6.94
N GLY A 73 8.67 -1.58 5.61
CA GLY A 73 8.68 -0.43 4.72
C GLY A 73 10.08 0.10 4.39
N GLN A 74 11.14 -0.65 4.70
CA GLN A 74 12.48 -0.28 4.27
C GLN A 74 12.58 -0.45 2.75
N VAL A 75 12.83 0.65 2.03
CA VAL A 75 13.04 0.62 0.59
C VAL A 75 14.40 -0.02 0.29
N MET A 76 14.36 -1.11 -0.49
CA MET A 76 15.53 -1.90 -0.88
C MET A 76 15.97 -1.61 -2.31
N HIS A 77 15.01 -1.28 -3.18
CA HIS A 77 15.25 -0.93 -4.57
C HIS A 77 14.25 0.15 -5.02
N GLU A 78 14.68 1.04 -5.91
CA GLU A 78 13.87 2.14 -6.42
C GLU A 78 14.26 2.46 -7.85
N GLU A 79 13.26 2.67 -8.71
CA GLU A 79 13.42 3.12 -10.09
C GLU A 79 12.38 4.20 -10.42
N THR A 80 12.77 5.16 -11.25
CA THR A 80 11.86 6.16 -11.82
C THR A 80 11.98 6.14 -13.34
N LEU A 81 10.84 6.05 -14.02
CA LEU A 81 10.72 5.93 -15.47
C LEU A 81 9.77 7.01 -16.02
N PHE A 82 9.84 7.21 -17.34
CA PHE A 82 8.91 8.05 -18.10
C PHE A 82 8.79 9.53 -17.63
N GLU A 83 9.82 10.10 -17.01
CA GLU A 83 9.78 11.46 -16.45
C GLU A 83 9.44 12.58 -17.48
N ARG A 84 9.67 12.32 -18.78
CA ARG A 84 9.50 13.31 -19.85
C ARG A 84 8.45 12.94 -20.89
N ILE A 85 7.89 11.74 -20.81
CA ILE A 85 6.99 11.19 -21.84
C ILE A 85 5.82 10.53 -21.11
N ARG A 86 4.59 10.74 -21.58
CA ARG A 86 3.43 10.05 -21.01
C ARG A 86 3.39 8.62 -21.56
N PRO A 87 3.59 7.58 -20.74
CA PRO A 87 3.47 6.21 -21.20
C PRO A 87 2.00 5.87 -21.43
N THR A 88 1.78 4.96 -22.37
CA THR A 88 0.52 4.23 -22.52
C THR A 88 0.35 3.27 -21.33
N PRO A 89 -0.89 2.85 -21.02
CA PRO A 89 -1.11 1.86 -19.97
C PRO A 89 -0.36 0.54 -20.18
N ASN A 90 -0.18 0.11 -21.44
CA ASN A 90 0.57 -1.11 -21.74
C ASN A 90 2.08 -0.94 -21.46
N GLU A 91 2.67 0.21 -21.80
CA GLU A 91 4.07 0.50 -21.44
C GLU A 91 4.28 0.53 -19.92
N VAL A 92 3.28 0.99 -19.15
CA VAL A 92 3.31 0.91 -17.68
C VAL A 92 3.26 -0.54 -17.18
N ILE A 93 2.39 -1.39 -17.76
CA ILE A 93 2.35 -2.82 -17.42
C ILE A 93 3.70 -3.48 -17.71
N GLU A 94 4.26 -3.27 -18.91
CA GLU A 94 5.55 -3.85 -19.32
C GLU A 94 6.70 -3.41 -18.41
N ALA A 95 6.72 -2.13 -18.01
CA ALA A 95 7.70 -1.61 -17.07
C ALA A 95 7.60 -2.28 -15.69
N ILE A 96 6.38 -2.43 -15.16
CA ILE A 96 6.14 -3.11 -13.87
C ILE A 96 6.56 -4.59 -13.96
N GLU A 97 6.23 -5.27 -15.05
CA GLU A 97 6.60 -6.67 -15.26
C GLU A 97 8.11 -6.88 -15.32
N THR A 98 8.80 -5.99 -16.04
CA THR A 98 10.26 -5.98 -16.13
C THR A 98 10.88 -5.78 -14.76
N TYR A 99 10.45 -4.74 -14.04
CA TYR A 99 10.92 -4.45 -12.68
C TYR A 99 10.71 -5.64 -11.72
N VAL A 100 9.52 -6.24 -11.71
CA VAL A 100 9.23 -7.40 -10.84
C VAL A 100 10.10 -8.61 -11.20
N SER A 101 10.38 -8.82 -12.49
CA SER A 101 11.30 -9.88 -12.94
C SER A 101 12.72 -9.66 -12.44
N GLU A 102 13.21 -8.42 -12.48
CA GLU A 102 14.53 -8.04 -11.95
C GLU A 102 14.59 -8.25 -10.43
N ILE A 103 13.58 -7.80 -9.69
CA ILE A 103 13.50 -7.98 -8.23
C ILE A 103 13.51 -9.46 -7.85
N ARG A 104 12.75 -10.31 -8.55
CA ARG A 104 12.78 -11.77 -8.34
C ARG A 104 14.17 -12.36 -8.57
N SER A 105 14.93 -11.82 -9.52
CA SER A 105 16.28 -12.25 -9.83
C SER A 105 17.30 -11.77 -8.78
N CYS A 106 17.13 -10.56 -8.26
CA CYS A 106 17.99 -9.99 -7.21
C CYS A 106 17.76 -10.63 -5.83
N TYR A 107 16.52 -11.06 -5.54
CA TYR A 107 16.12 -11.61 -4.25
C TYR A 107 15.51 -13.02 -4.37
N PRO A 108 16.26 -14.02 -4.89
CA PRO A 108 15.71 -15.34 -5.22
C PRO A 108 15.24 -16.14 -4.00
N ASN A 109 15.66 -15.75 -2.79
CA ASN A 109 15.30 -16.40 -1.53
C ASN A 109 14.14 -15.69 -0.80
N GLN A 110 13.67 -14.56 -1.32
CA GLN A 110 12.55 -13.81 -0.76
C GLN A 110 11.34 -13.94 -1.67
N GLN A 111 10.15 -13.89 -1.08
CA GLN A 111 8.90 -14.01 -1.79
C GLN A 111 8.24 -12.64 -1.92
N LEU A 112 7.99 -12.21 -3.16
CA LEU A 112 7.14 -11.06 -3.43
C LEU A 112 5.69 -11.44 -3.14
N VAL A 113 5.05 -10.78 -2.16
CA VAL A 113 3.71 -11.17 -1.67
C VAL A 113 2.59 -10.27 -2.18
N GLY A 114 2.91 -9.14 -2.78
CA GLY A 114 1.90 -8.25 -3.33
C GLY A 114 2.48 -7.00 -3.98
N LEU A 115 1.60 -6.34 -4.73
CA LEU A 115 1.88 -5.10 -5.43
C LEU A 115 0.80 -4.06 -5.08
N GLY A 116 1.23 -2.89 -4.61
CA GLY A 116 0.36 -1.74 -4.34
C GLY A 116 0.54 -0.66 -5.37
N ILE A 117 -0.56 -0.12 -5.91
CA ILE A 117 -0.57 0.91 -6.95
C ILE A 117 -1.22 2.17 -6.41
N ALA A 118 -0.50 3.27 -6.43
CA ALA A 118 -1.03 4.62 -6.29
C ALA A 118 -1.21 5.20 -7.70
N ALA A 119 -2.43 5.63 -8.03
CA ALA A 119 -2.71 6.24 -9.33
C ALA A 119 -3.62 7.47 -9.19
N PRO A 120 -3.45 8.48 -10.06
CA PRO A 120 -4.40 9.57 -10.20
C PRO A 120 -5.71 9.09 -10.82
N GLY A 121 -6.75 9.91 -10.70
CA GLY A 121 -8.02 9.69 -11.38
C GLY A 121 -9.01 8.85 -10.58
N PHE A 122 -9.97 8.28 -11.31
CA PHE A 122 -11.07 7.51 -10.72
C PHE A 122 -10.76 6.02 -10.77
N THR A 123 -10.94 5.33 -9.66
CA THR A 123 -10.75 3.88 -9.56
C THR A 123 -12.04 3.21 -9.11
N HIS A 124 -12.32 2.03 -9.67
CA HIS A 124 -13.49 1.28 -9.29
C HIS A 124 -13.24 0.56 -7.96
N PRO A 125 -14.04 0.80 -6.90
CA PRO A 125 -13.71 0.40 -5.54
C PRO A 125 -13.76 -1.13 -5.31
N ILE A 126 -14.43 -1.87 -6.20
CA ILE A 126 -14.59 -3.33 -6.08
C ILE A 126 -13.59 -4.08 -6.97
N THR A 127 -13.41 -3.63 -8.21
CA THR A 127 -12.58 -4.35 -9.20
C THR A 127 -11.13 -3.89 -9.20
N GLY A 128 -10.84 -2.69 -8.70
CA GLY A 128 -9.51 -2.09 -8.79
C GLY A 128 -9.14 -1.63 -10.20
N ASP A 129 -10.13 -1.43 -11.07
CA ASP A 129 -9.91 -0.90 -12.41
C ASP A 129 -9.74 0.62 -12.36
N ILE A 130 -8.91 1.15 -13.24
CA ILE A 130 -8.85 2.59 -13.49
C ILE A 130 -10.01 2.94 -14.40
N ILE A 131 -10.93 3.77 -13.92
CA ILE A 131 -12.07 4.25 -14.70
C ILE A 131 -11.61 5.33 -15.67
N SER A 132 -10.79 6.29 -15.21
CA SER A 132 -10.14 7.28 -16.07
C SER A 132 -9.03 8.02 -15.33
N VAL A 133 -8.02 8.49 -16.08
CA VAL A 133 -6.94 9.36 -15.59
C VAL A 133 -7.04 10.72 -16.28
N GLY A 134 -7.93 11.59 -15.78
CA GLY A 134 -8.09 12.94 -16.31
C GLY A 134 -8.44 12.95 -17.81
N ARG A 135 -7.57 13.53 -18.64
CA ARG A 135 -7.68 13.53 -20.13
C ARG A 135 -6.57 12.72 -20.81
N VAL A 136 -5.97 11.76 -20.11
CA VAL A 136 -4.88 10.94 -20.68
C VAL A 136 -5.47 9.78 -21.47
N PRO A 137 -5.25 9.69 -22.80
CA PRO A 137 -5.83 8.64 -23.61
C PRO A 137 -5.36 7.23 -23.20
N GLY A 138 -6.26 6.26 -23.33
CA GLY A 138 -5.97 4.83 -23.15
C GLY A 138 -6.21 4.30 -21.74
N TRP A 139 -6.37 5.17 -20.75
CA TRP A 139 -6.60 4.78 -19.34
C TRP A 139 -8.06 4.59 -18.96
N ASP A 140 -8.99 4.77 -19.92
CA ASP A 140 -10.42 4.59 -19.67
C ASP A 140 -10.76 3.10 -19.50
N ASP A 141 -11.48 2.78 -18.43
CA ASP A 141 -11.90 1.41 -18.04
C ASP A 141 -10.76 0.37 -18.12
N PHE A 142 -9.56 0.74 -17.66
CA PHE A 142 -8.35 -0.07 -17.77
C PHE A 142 -8.16 -1.01 -16.54
N PRO A 143 -8.16 -2.35 -16.75
CA PRO A 143 -8.13 -3.32 -15.65
C PRO A 143 -6.71 -3.66 -15.18
N ILE A 144 -6.02 -2.65 -14.65
CA ILE A 144 -4.59 -2.76 -14.27
C ILE A 144 -4.33 -3.86 -13.24
N CYS A 145 -5.11 -3.93 -12.17
CA CYS A 145 -4.93 -4.92 -11.11
C CYS A 145 -5.12 -6.35 -11.65
N GLN A 146 -6.17 -6.58 -12.44
CA GLN A 146 -6.43 -7.90 -13.01
C GLN A 146 -5.30 -8.34 -13.96
N ARG A 147 -4.81 -7.43 -14.81
CA ARG A 147 -3.71 -7.73 -15.75
C ARG A 147 -2.43 -8.11 -15.01
N LEU A 148 -2.02 -7.30 -14.03
CA LEU A 148 -0.81 -7.56 -13.24
C LEU A 148 -0.96 -8.82 -12.38
N GLN A 149 -2.13 -9.10 -11.82
CA GLN A 149 -2.38 -10.36 -11.11
C GLN A 149 -2.21 -11.57 -12.03
N ASN A 150 -2.77 -11.50 -13.24
CA ASN A 150 -2.68 -12.59 -14.21
C ASN A 150 -1.25 -12.83 -14.69
N SER A 151 -0.47 -11.76 -14.93
CA SER A 151 0.90 -11.90 -15.43
C SER A 151 1.93 -12.20 -14.34
N LEU A 152 1.80 -11.58 -13.16
CA LEU A 152 2.77 -11.72 -12.08
C LEU A 152 2.45 -12.87 -11.12
N GLY A 153 1.19 -13.31 -11.04
CA GLY A 153 0.76 -14.36 -10.11
C GLY A 153 0.76 -13.93 -8.64
N ILE A 154 0.70 -12.63 -8.36
CA ILE A 154 0.63 -12.06 -7.01
C ILE A 154 -0.55 -11.09 -6.91
N PRO A 155 -1.13 -10.88 -5.71
CA PRO A 155 -2.19 -9.88 -5.51
C PRO A 155 -1.73 -8.48 -5.92
N ALA A 156 -2.61 -7.73 -6.59
CA ALA A 156 -2.39 -6.32 -6.92
C ALA A 156 -3.56 -5.49 -6.42
N VAL A 157 -3.28 -4.41 -5.71
CA VAL A 157 -4.30 -3.48 -5.20
C VAL A 157 -4.01 -2.06 -5.68
N ILE A 158 -5.05 -1.27 -5.88
CA ILE A 158 -4.94 0.13 -6.29
C ILE A 158 -5.64 1.04 -5.28
N ALA A 159 -5.07 2.22 -5.08
CA ALA A 159 -5.65 3.31 -4.34
C ALA A 159 -5.39 4.63 -5.08
N ASN A 160 -6.20 5.65 -4.75
CA ASN A 160 -5.99 6.99 -5.27
C ASN A 160 -4.69 7.56 -4.69
N ASP A 161 -3.91 8.26 -5.52
CA ASP A 161 -2.63 8.85 -5.12
C ASP A 161 -2.75 9.78 -3.89
N VAL A 162 -3.83 10.57 -3.77
CA VAL A 162 -4.04 11.46 -2.61
C VAL A 162 -4.32 10.70 -1.33
N ASP A 163 -4.99 9.55 -1.43
CA ASP A 163 -5.27 8.70 -0.27
C ASP A 163 -3.99 8.02 0.22
N CYS A 164 -3.13 7.59 -0.72
CA CYS A 164 -1.81 7.07 -0.41
C CYS A 164 -0.92 8.13 0.25
N MET A 165 -0.89 9.35 -0.29
CA MET A 165 -0.13 10.47 0.31
C MET A 165 -0.63 10.80 1.71
N ALA A 166 -1.95 10.89 1.90
CA ALA A 166 -2.54 11.14 3.20
C ALA A 166 -2.21 10.03 4.21
N PHE A 167 -2.22 8.77 3.78
CA PHE A 167 -1.81 7.64 4.62
C PHE A 167 -0.33 7.71 5.01
N ALA A 168 0.55 8.02 4.07
CA ALA A 168 2.00 8.13 4.30
C ALA A 168 2.33 9.25 5.30
N GLU A 169 1.82 10.46 5.06
CA GLU A 169 1.99 11.62 5.94
C GLU A 169 1.48 11.36 7.35
N PHE A 170 0.31 10.72 7.44
CA PHE A 170 -0.24 10.37 8.75
C PHE A 170 0.60 9.32 9.47
N HIS A 171 1.07 8.29 8.76
CA HIS A 171 1.95 7.28 9.31
C HIS A 171 3.26 7.89 9.85
N GLU A 172 3.89 8.78 9.08
CA GLU A 172 5.13 9.47 9.49
C GLU A 172 4.92 10.43 10.66
N SER A 173 3.73 11.01 10.81
CA SER A 173 3.42 11.91 11.93
C SER A 173 3.40 11.20 13.31
N GLY A 174 3.37 9.87 13.33
CA GLY A 174 3.28 9.06 14.56
C GLY A 174 1.94 9.17 15.30
N ARG A 175 0.92 9.76 14.66
CA ARG A 175 -0.43 9.91 15.24
C ARG A 175 -1.22 8.62 15.11
N SER A 176 -2.22 8.45 15.97
CA SER A 176 -3.11 7.29 15.95
C SER A 176 -4.16 7.46 14.86
N PHE A 177 -4.31 6.46 13.97
CA PHE A 177 -5.29 6.50 12.89
C PHE A 177 -6.71 6.73 13.38
N THR A 178 -7.03 6.53 14.66
CA THR A 178 -8.36 6.76 15.26
C THR A 178 -8.89 8.20 15.19
N GLU A 179 -8.06 9.18 14.84
CA GLU A 179 -8.45 10.59 14.76
C GLU A 179 -9.12 10.95 13.42
N ASN A 180 -10.03 11.94 13.46
CA ASN A 180 -10.59 12.52 12.24
C ASN A 180 -9.61 13.54 11.66
N PHE A 181 -9.25 13.40 10.39
CA PHE A 181 -8.41 14.39 9.72
C PHE A 181 -8.76 14.53 8.24
N ILE A 182 -8.36 15.68 7.69
CA ILE A 182 -8.48 16.03 6.29
C ILE A 182 -7.08 16.33 5.79
N PHE A 183 -6.65 15.59 4.78
CA PHE A 183 -5.42 15.87 4.05
C PHE A 183 -5.76 16.71 2.82
N VAL A 184 -5.02 17.79 2.57
CA VAL A 184 -5.20 18.65 1.41
C VAL A 184 -3.91 18.62 0.60
N GLY A 185 -3.92 17.91 -0.52
CA GLY A 185 -2.84 17.90 -1.49
C GLY A 185 -2.97 19.09 -2.44
N LEU A 186 -1.92 19.89 -2.54
CA LEU A 186 -1.78 21.00 -3.49
C LEU A 186 -0.70 20.64 -4.50
N ASP A 187 -1.10 20.10 -5.64
CA ASP A 187 -0.19 19.77 -6.75
C ASP A 187 -0.78 20.28 -8.08
N GLU A 188 -1.06 19.42 -9.07
CA GLU A 188 -1.77 19.81 -10.31
C GLU A 188 -3.24 20.25 -10.10
N GLY A 189 -3.68 20.35 -8.84
CA GLY A 189 -4.99 20.79 -8.39
C GLY A 189 -5.13 20.61 -6.88
N VAL A 190 -6.30 20.98 -6.35
CA VAL A 190 -6.67 20.71 -4.95
C VAL A 190 -7.26 19.32 -4.87
N LYS A 191 -6.56 18.39 -4.23
CA LYS A 191 -7.05 17.05 -3.90
C LYS A 191 -7.26 16.94 -2.40
N ILE A 192 -8.28 16.23 -1.96
CA ILE A 192 -8.56 16.06 -0.54
C ILE A 192 -8.76 14.59 -0.22
N SER A 193 -8.16 14.11 0.88
CA SER A 193 -8.49 12.82 1.48
C SER A 193 -9.06 13.04 2.86
N MET A 194 -10.06 12.25 3.26
CA MET A 194 -10.69 12.35 4.57
C MET A 194 -10.62 11.02 5.29
N PHE A 195 -10.10 11.04 6.51
CA PHE A 195 -10.14 9.90 7.41
C PHE A 195 -11.11 10.23 8.54
N LEU A 196 -12.14 9.40 8.68
CA LEU A 196 -13.21 9.56 9.65
C LEU A 196 -13.28 8.31 10.54
N ASN A 197 -13.19 8.49 11.86
CA ASN A 197 -13.14 7.44 12.87
C ASN A 197 -12.05 6.39 12.57
N GLY A 198 -10.92 6.85 12.02
CA GLY A 198 -9.81 6.03 11.59
C GLY A 198 -10.02 5.09 10.41
N ALA A 199 -11.07 5.33 9.64
CA ALA A 199 -11.23 4.75 8.32
C ALA A 199 -11.10 5.83 7.25
N LEU A 200 -10.44 5.49 6.14
CA LEU A 200 -10.48 6.30 4.93
C LEU A 200 -11.93 6.39 4.45
N TYR A 201 -12.45 7.60 4.38
CA TYR A 201 -13.74 7.86 3.75
C TYR A 201 -13.53 7.90 2.23
N LYS A 202 -14.03 6.90 1.50
CA LYS A 202 -13.84 6.75 0.04
C LYS A 202 -14.91 7.47 -0.80
N GLY A 203 -16.01 7.92 -0.20
CA GLY A 203 -17.15 8.46 -0.94
C GLY A 203 -17.84 7.39 -1.81
N SER A 204 -18.86 7.80 -2.57
CA SER A 204 -19.69 6.85 -3.36
C SER A 204 -19.00 6.30 -4.61
N PHE A 205 -17.95 6.97 -5.11
CA PHE A 205 -17.22 6.57 -6.33
C PHE A 205 -15.70 6.57 -6.14
N GLY A 206 -15.19 6.36 -4.92
CA GLY A 206 -13.75 6.43 -4.65
C GLY A 206 -13.16 7.84 -4.81
N ASN A 207 -14.00 8.86 -4.63
CA ASN A 207 -13.75 10.24 -5.07
C ASN A 207 -13.96 11.27 -3.95
N THR A 208 -13.63 10.92 -2.71
CA THR A 208 -13.63 11.90 -1.64
C THR A 208 -12.74 13.08 -2.03
N GLY A 209 -13.28 14.29 -1.90
CA GLY A 209 -12.43 15.48 -1.92
C GLY A 209 -12.07 16.09 -3.27
N LEU A 210 -12.69 15.68 -4.39
CA LEU A 210 -12.50 16.38 -5.67
C LEU A 210 -13.19 17.76 -5.64
N ILE A 211 -12.45 18.81 -5.25
CA ILE A 211 -12.89 20.19 -5.46
C ILE A 211 -12.53 20.58 -6.89
N ARG A 212 -13.49 20.41 -7.81
CA ARG A 212 -13.34 20.95 -9.16
C ARG A 212 -13.50 22.46 -9.09
N THR A 213 -12.41 23.22 -9.26
CA THR A 213 -12.48 24.67 -9.47
C THR A 213 -13.20 24.94 -10.80
N LYS A 214 -14.49 25.24 -10.73
CA LYS A 214 -15.26 25.85 -11.83
C LYS A 214 -15.28 27.39 -11.73
N PHE A 215 -14.38 27.98 -10.95
CA PHE A 215 -14.36 29.41 -10.61
C PHE A 215 -12.96 30.02 -10.78
N LEU A 216 -12.37 29.89 -11.96
CA LEU A 216 -11.37 30.83 -12.45
C LEU A 216 -11.68 31.02 -13.94
N HIS A 217 -12.64 31.90 -14.22
CA HIS A 217 -12.85 32.52 -15.52
C HIS A 217 -12.17 33.88 -15.51
#